data_AF-A0A183DIT6-F1
#
_entry.id   AF-A0A183DIT6-F1
#
_cell.length_a   1.000
_cell.length_b   1.000
_cell.length_c   1.000
_cell.angle_alpha   90.00
_cell.angle_beta   90.00
_cell.angle_gamma   90.00
#
_symmetry.space_group_name_H-M   'P 1'
#
loop_
_entity.id
_entity.type
_entity.pdbx_description
1 polymer ?
#
loop_
_entity_poly.entity_id
_entity_poly.type
_entity_poly.pdbx_seq_one_letter_code
_entity_poly.pdbx_strand_id
1 'polypeptide(L)'
;MKRPTNPNLYWAPPEVLRTDEKQNAITAQCDMWGLGVITFCLLSGFHPFAAENDSDDELRESTINQKCNPNLIHVQATQESLRFVTWALKKDPM
;
A
#
# COMPACT_ATOMS: atom_id res chain seq x y z
N MET A 1 -5.85 -5.56 -17.36
CA MET A 1 -6.78 -4.70 -16.59
C MET A 1 -6.71 -3.27 -17.15
N LYS A 2 -7.81 -2.51 -17.12
CA LYS A 2 -7.77 -1.08 -17.47
C LYS A 2 -7.27 -0.28 -16.27
N ARG A 3 -6.41 0.71 -16.50
CA ARG A 3 -5.94 1.64 -15.45
C ARG A 3 -7.11 2.55 -15.03
N PRO A 4 -7.33 2.78 -13.72
CA PRO A 4 -8.38 3.68 -13.26
C PRO A 4 -8.05 5.13 -13.64
N THR A 5 -9.07 5.91 -14.02
CA THR A 5 -8.93 7.32 -14.37
C THR A 5 -8.77 8.21 -13.14
N ASN A 6 -9.49 7.90 -12.06
CA ASN A 6 -9.43 8.59 -10.77
C ASN A 6 -9.21 7.58 -9.65
N PRO A 7 -7.96 7.17 -9.37
CA PRO A 7 -7.66 6.24 -8.29
C PRO A 7 -7.86 6.90 -6.92
N ASN A 8 -8.37 6.13 -5.95
CA ASN A 8 -8.42 6.58 -4.55
C ASN A 8 -7.03 6.46 -3.92
N LEU A 9 -6.43 7.59 -3.53
CA LEU A 9 -5.04 7.68 -3.06
C LEU A 9 -4.74 6.80 -1.84
N TYR A 10 -5.71 6.61 -0.94
CA TYR A 10 -5.53 5.79 0.25
C TYR A 10 -5.38 4.30 -0.06
N TRP A 11 -5.95 3.83 -1.17
CA TRP A 11 -6.00 2.39 -1.45
C TRP A 11 -5.21 2.00 -2.70
N ALA A 12 -4.87 2.98 -3.52
CA ALA A 12 -4.19 2.74 -4.78
C ALA A 12 -2.76 2.25 -4.56
N PRO A 13 -2.33 1.23 -5.32
CA PRO A 13 -0.96 0.76 -5.27
C PRO A 13 0.00 1.75 -5.94
N PRO A 14 1.31 1.69 -5.61
CA PRO A 14 2.30 2.62 -6.14
C PRO A 14 2.37 2.65 -7.68
N GLU A 15 2.17 1.51 -8.36
CA GLU A 15 2.16 1.41 -9.81
C GLU A 15 1.03 2.20 -10.49
N VAL A 16 -0.09 2.38 -9.80
CA VAL A 16 -1.24 3.18 -10.26
C VAL A 16 -0.98 4.67 -10.02
N LEU A 17 -0.26 5.00 -8.94
CA LEU A 17 0.06 6.38 -8.56
C LEU A 17 1.25 6.99 -9.30
N ARG A 18 2.16 6.15 -9.82
CA ARG A 18 3.29 6.60 -10.65
C ARG A 18 2.81 7.11 -12.01
N THR A 19 3.37 8.25 -12.41
CA THR A 19 3.06 8.94 -13.66
C THR A 19 3.69 8.27 -14.90
N ASP A 20 4.70 7.41 -14.70
CA ASP A 20 5.33 6.65 -15.78
C ASP A 20 4.44 5.48 -16.25
N GLU A 21 3.51 5.78 -17.15
CA GLU A 21 2.52 4.84 -17.70
C GLU A 21 3.14 3.64 -18.43
N LYS A 22 4.39 3.78 -18.93
CA LYS A 22 5.03 2.77 -19.77
C LYS A 22 5.67 1.61 -19.02
N GLN A 23 5.87 1.72 -17.70
CA GLN A 23 6.67 0.73 -16.97
C GLN A 23 5.87 -0.18 -16.04
N ASN A 24 4.67 0.21 -15.59
CA ASN A 24 3.98 -0.56 -14.55
C ASN A 24 2.62 -1.09 -15.04
N ALA A 25 2.63 -2.37 -15.44
CA ALA A 25 1.42 -3.10 -15.79
C ALA A 25 0.53 -3.28 -14.55
N ILE A 26 -0.78 -3.05 -14.71
CA ILE A 26 -1.78 -3.38 -13.68
C ILE A 26 -1.99 -4.90 -13.71
N THR A 27 -1.65 -5.55 -12.61
CA THR A 27 -1.73 -7.01 -12.43
C THR A 27 -2.60 -7.36 -11.23
N ALA A 28 -2.80 -8.65 -10.96
CA ALA A 28 -3.48 -9.11 -9.74
C ALA A 28 -2.78 -8.64 -8.44
N GLN A 29 -1.49 -8.27 -8.51
CA GLN A 29 -0.78 -7.72 -7.34
C GLN A 29 -1.33 -6.36 -6.89
N CYS A 30 -1.99 -5.61 -7.79
CA CYS A 30 -2.68 -4.38 -7.42
C CYS A 30 -3.80 -4.65 -6.40
N ASP A 31 -4.52 -5.77 -6.53
CA ASP A 31 -5.57 -6.14 -5.58
C ASP A 31 -4.96 -6.64 -4.26
N MET A 32 -3.81 -7.34 -4.34
CA MET A 32 -3.08 -7.77 -3.15
C MET A 32 -2.55 -6.60 -2.33
N TRP A 33 -2.14 -5.50 -2.97
CA TRP A 33 -1.79 -4.26 -2.29
C TRP A 33 -2.94 -3.76 -1.42
N GLY A 34 -4.14 -3.62 -2.00
CA GLY A 34 -5.33 -3.18 -1.27
C GLY A 34 -5.66 -4.08 -0.08
N LEU A 35 -5.57 -5.41 -0.25
CA LEU A 35 -5.72 -6.37 0.84
C LEU A 35 -4.65 -6.20 1.93
N GLY A 36 -3.41 -5.89 1.55
CA GLY A 36 -2.31 -5.57 2.47
C GLY A 36 -2.60 -4.32 3.29
N VAL A 37 -3.10 -3.25 2.66
CA VAL A 37 -3.49 -2.00 3.35
C VAL A 37 -4.61 -2.27 4.36
N ILE A 38 -5.68 -2.95 3.93
CA ILE A 38 -6.80 -3.31 4.81
C ILE A 38 -6.32 -4.13 6.01
N THR A 39 -5.48 -5.14 5.75
CA THR A 39 -4.97 -6.02 6.81
C THR A 39 -4.07 -5.26 7.78
N PHE A 40 -3.22 -4.34 7.29
CA PHE A 40 -2.44 -3.46 8.15
C PHE A 40 -3.36 -2.62 9.05
N CYS A 41 -4.36 -1.95 8.48
CA CYS A 41 -5.31 -1.12 9.23
C CYS A 41 -6.03 -1.91 10.32
N LEU A 42 -6.45 -3.16 10.03
CA LEU A 42 -7.10 -4.02 11.01
C LEU A 42 -6.17 -4.42 12.18
N LEU A 43 -4.85 -4.51 11.94
CA LEU A 43 -3.87 -4.97 12.92
C LEU A 43 -3.17 -3.83 13.68
N SER A 44 -3.09 -2.63 13.11
CA SER A 44 -2.45 -1.44 13.71
C SER A 44 -3.45 -0.40 14.19
N GLY A 45 -4.66 -0.35 13.61
CA GLY A 45 -5.67 0.68 13.85
C GLY A 45 -5.53 1.94 12.99
N PHE A 46 -4.56 2.02 12.09
CA PHE A 46 -4.32 3.20 11.24
C PHE A 46 -3.71 2.85 9.88
N HIS A 47 -3.70 3.82 8.97
CA HIS A 47 -3.21 3.64 7.61
C HIS A 47 -1.68 3.49 7.55
N PRO A 48 -1.12 2.56 6.74
CA PRO A 48 0.34 2.32 6.70
C PRO A 48 1.16 3.49 6.13
N PHE A 49 0.53 4.40 5.38
CA PHE A 49 1.22 5.49 4.65
C PHE A 49 0.60 6.88 4.83
N ALA A 50 -0.52 7.00 5.55
CA ALA A 50 -1.24 8.27 5.69
C ALA A 50 -1.17 8.77 7.13
N ALA A 51 -0.93 10.06 7.31
CA ALA A 51 -1.07 10.79 8.55
C ALA A 51 -2.27 11.74 8.51
N GLU A 52 -2.70 12.23 9.68
CA GLU A 52 -3.93 13.02 9.87
C GLU A 52 -3.97 14.32 9.04
N ASN A 53 -2.81 14.89 8.75
CA ASN A 53 -2.67 16.18 8.05
C ASN A 53 -1.93 16.08 6.71
N ASP A 54 -1.78 14.87 6.16
CA ASP A 54 -1.14 14.70 4.86
C ASP A 54 -2.00 15.33 3.76
N SER A 55 -1.37 16.13 2.91
CA SER A 55 -1.91 16.48 1.61
C SER A 55 -1.95 15.27 0.67
N ASP A 56 -2.75 15.36 -0.40
CA ASP A 56 -2.84 14.32 -1.42
C ASP A 56 -1.48 13.98 -2.05
N ASP A 57 -0.61 14.98 -2.22
CA ASP A 57 0.74 14.81 -2.76
C ASP A 57 1.65 14.11 -1.75
N GLU A 58 1.59 14.45 -0.47
CA GLU A 58 2.35 13.79 0.60
C GLU A 58 1.95 12.31 0.75
N LEU A 59 0.65 12.01 0.73
CA LEU A 59 0.15 10.63 0.76
C LEU A 59 0.62 9.84 -0.47
N ARG A 60 0.59 10.47 -1.65
CA ARG A 60 1.09 9.85 -2.89
C ARG A 60 2.57 9.55 -2.78
N GLU A 61 3.39 10.52 -2.36
CA GLU A 61 4.83 10.35 -2.20
C GLU A 61 5.17 9.28 -1.16
N SER A 62 4.48 9.28 -0.03
CA SER A 62 4.59 8.25 1.00
C SER A 62 4.28 6.86 0.44
N THR A 63 3.17 6.73 -0.29
CA THR A 63 2.76 5.49 -0.94
C THR A 63 3.72 5.05 -2.05
N ILE A 64 4.51 5.93 -2.66
CA ILE A 64 5.48 5.52 -3.70
C ILE A 64 6.84 5.17 -3.07
N ASN A 65 7.29 5.94 -2.09
CA ASN A 65 8.68 5.97 -1.64
C ASN A 65 8.91 5.29 -0.28
N GLN A 66 7.92 5.27 0.61
CA GLN A 66 8.09 4.70 1.94
C GLN A 66 7.91 3.18 1.94
N LYS A 67 8.71 2.50 2.76
CA LYS A 67 8.54 1.08 3.07
C LYS A 67 7.54 0.93 4.20
N CYS A 68 6.67 -0.07 4.10
CA CYS A 68 5.80 -0.44 5.22
C CYS A 68 6.66 -0.81 6.44
N ASN A 69 6.33 -0.23 7.60
CA ASN A 69 6.98 -0.55 8.87
C ASN A 69 6.10 -1.53 9.67
N PRO A 70 6.43 -2.83 9.70
CA PRO A 70 5.63 -3.82 10.41
C PRO A 70 5.68 -3.67 11.94
N ASN A 71 6.64 -2.92 12.49
CA ASN A 71 6.72 -2.69 13.95
C ASN A 71 5.59 -1.79 14.47
N LEU A 72 4.81 -1.20 13.57
CA LEU A 72 3.61 -0.42 13.87
C LEU A 72 2.37 -1.30 14.12
N ILE A 73 2.44 -2.59 13.79
CA ILE A 73 1.37 -3.55 14.06
C ILE A 73 1.45 -4.02 15.52
N HIS A 74 0.28 -4.27 16.13
CA HIS A 74 0.21 -4.76 17.50
C HIS A 74 1.06 -6.02 17.72
N VAL A 75 1.83 -6.07 18.81
CA VAL A 75 2.80 -7.14 19.12
C VAL A 75 2.17 -8.55 19.21
N GLN A 76 0.85 -8.62 19.44
CA GLN A 76 0.10 -9.89 19.50
C GLN A 76 -0.28 -10.44 18.11
N ALA A 77 -0.09 -9.68 17.04
CA ALA A 77 -0.36 -10.18 15.69
C ALA A 77 0.55 -11.38 15.37
N THR A 78 0.00 -12.36 14.64
CA THR A 78 0.76 -13.57 14.31
C THR A 78 1.86 -13.27 13.30
N GLN A 79 2.88 -14.12 13.28
CA GLN A 79 3.98 -14.01 12.31
C GLN A 79 3.47 -14.16 10.87
N GLU A 80 2.43 -14.96 10.65
CA GLU A 80 1.76 -15.14 9.37
C GLU A 80 1.11 -13.84 8.89
N SER A 81 0.42 -13.13 9.79
CA SER A 81 -0.17 -11.82 9.47
C SER A 81 0.89 -10.79 9.13
N LEU A 82 2.00 -10.73 9.89
CA LEU A 82 3.12 -9.84 9.59
C LEU A 82 3.77 -10.15 8.24
N ARG A 83 3.98 -11.44 7.93
CA ARG A 83 4.51 -11.88 6.64
C ARG A 83 3.59 -11.52 5.49
N PHE A 84 2.28 -11.73 5.67
CA PHE A 84 1.30 -11.36 4.65
C PHE A 84 1.33 -9.86 4.35
N VAL A 85 1.26 -9.01 5.38
CA VAL A 85 1.26 -7.55 5.19
C VAL A 85 2.56 -7.06 4.56
N THR A 86 3.70 -7.53 5.06
CA THR A 86 5.01 -7.15 4.50
C THR A 86 5.21 -7.62 3.08
N TRP A 87 4.68 -8.79 2.70
CA TRP A 87 4.71 -9.26 1.32
C TRP A 87 3.75 -8.49 0.41
N ALA A 88 2.51 -8.28 0.86
CA ALA A 88 1.47 -7.59 0.10
C ALA A 88 1.80 -6.11 -0.16
N LEU A 89 2.50 -5.45 0.76
CA LEU A 89 2.91 -4.04 0.65
C LEU A 89 4.34 -3.84 0.08
N LYS A 90 4.92 -4.86 -0.57
CA LYS A 90 6.15 -4.70 -1.34
C LYS A 90 5.88 -3.92 -2.63
N LYS A 91 6.75 -2.96 -2.93
CA LYS A 91 6.67 -2.09 -4.12
C LYS A 91 7.12 -2.80 -5.41
N ASP A 92 7.82 -3.91 -5.27
CA ASP A 92 8.20 -4.81 -6.37
C ASP A 92 8.01 -6.26 -5.89
N PRO A 93 6.96 -6.96 -6.36
CA PRO A 93 6.69 -8.34 -5.99
C PRO A 93 7.44 -9.37 -6.86
N MET A 94 8.24 -8.95 -7.84
CA MET A 94 9.09 -9.81 -8.69
C MET A 94 10.52 -9.95 -8.16
#